data_AF-A0AAW8KTN5-F1
#
_entry.id   AF-A0AAW8KTN5-F1
#
_cell.length_a   1.000
_cell.length_b   1.000
_cell.length_c   1.000
_cell.angle_alpha   90.00
_cell.angle_beta   90.00
_cell.angle_gamma   90.00
#
_symmetry.space_group_name_H-M   'P 1'
#
loop_
_entity.id
_entity.type
_entity.pdbx_description
1 polymer ?
#
loop_
_entity_poly.entity_id
_entity_poly.type
_entity_poly.pdbx_seq_one_letter_code
_entity_poly.pdbx_strand_id
1 'polypeptide(L)' 'AKELGYQPILIADATATRDLSHDGKTVKAEDVQTAFLTALSTFANVQNTADFLTSS' A
#
# COMPACT_ATOMS: atom_id res chain seq x y z
N ALA A 1 9.21 -9.92 3.45
CA ALA A 1 10.22 -9.17 2.67
C ALA A 1 11.15 -8.38 3.59
N LYS A 2 10.66 -7.38 4.33
CA LYS A 2 11.48 -6.66 5.33
C LYS A 2 12.08 -7.57 6.39
N GLU A 3 11.29 -8.52 6.90
CA GLU A 3 11.76 -9.52 7.87
C GLU A 3 12.78 -10.53 7.30
N LEU A 4 12.97 -10.53 5.98
CA LEU A 4 13.99 -11.33 5.28
C LEU A 4 15.23 -10.49 4.89
N GLY A 5 15.34 -9.25 5.39
CA GLY A 5 16.48 -8.35 5.17
C GLY A 5 16.40 -7.46 3.93
N TYR A 6 15.32 -7.52 3.15
CA TYR A 6 15.13 -6.65 1.98
C TYR A 6 14.61 -5.26 2.40
N GLN A 7 14.87 -4.24 1.57
CA GLN A 7 14.28 -2.91 1.70
C GLN A 7 13.20 -2.74 0.62
N PRO A 8 11.92 -3.05 0.91
CA PRO A 8 10.88 -3.05 -0.10
C PRO A 8 10.46 -1.62 -0.44
N ILE A 9 10.17 -1.39 -1.72
CA ILE A 9 9.48 -0.20 -2.21
C ILE A 9 8.06 -0.62 -2.59
N LEU A 10 7.07 0.15 -2.16
CA LEU A 10 5.67 -0.03 -2.54
C LEU A 10 5.22 1.16 -3.39
N ILE A 11 4.84 0.88 -4.64
CA ILE A 11 4.31 1.88 -5.57
C ILE A 11 2.79 1.94 -5.40
N ALA A 12 2.28 2.91 -4.66
CA ALA A 12 0.91 2.93 -4.17
C ALA A 12 -0.15 3.01 -5.28
N ASP A 13 0.12 3.82 -6.31
CA ASP A 13 -0.74 4.05 -7.48
C ASP A 13 -0.68 2.92 -8.52
N ALA A 14 0.27 2.00 -8.38
CA ALA A 14 0.31 0.76 -9.17
C ALA A 14 -0.47 -0.39 -8.51
N THR A 15 -1.17 -0.14 -7.40
CA THR A 15 -1.95 -1.14 -6.66
C THR A 15 -3.43 -0.80 -6.66
N ALA A 16 -4.27 -1.83 -6.75
CA ALA A 16 -5.73 -1.70 -6.69
C ALA A 16 -6.29 -2.59 -5.58
N THR A 17 -7.30 -2.10 -4.88
CA THR A 17 -8.09 -2.88 -3.92
C THR A 17 -9.57 -2.84 -4.28
N ARG A 18 -10.38 -3.55 -3.52
CA ARG A 18 -11.84 -3.64 -3.67
C ARG A 18 -12.51 -3.42 -2.32
N ASP A 19 -13.81 -3.15 -2.34
CA ASP A 19 -14.61 -3.09 -1.13
C ASP A 19 -14.50 -4.42 -0.37
N LEU A 20 -14.36 -4.35 0.95
CA LEU A 20 -14.26 -5.51 1.82
C LEU A 20 -15.39 -5.51 2.84
N SER A 21 -16.02 -6.66 3.04
CA SER A 21 -17.04 -6.84 4.07
C SER A 21 -16.45 -7.52 5.29
N HIS A 22 -16.60 -6.90 6.46
CA HIS A 22 -16.19 -7.46 7.75
C HIS A 22 -17.26 -7.15 8.81
N ASP A 23 -17.70 -8.18 9.54
CA ASP A 23 -18.71 -8.04 10.61
C ASP A 23 -19.99 -7.31 10.16
N GLY A 24 -20.48 -7.65 8.96
CA GLY A 24 -21.67 -7.02 8.37
C GLY A 24 -21.48 -5.57 7.89
N LYS A 25 -20.29 -4.98 8.05
CA LYS A 25 -19.95 -3.64 7.55
C LYS A 25 -19.17 -3.75 6.24
N THR A 26 -19.51 -2.91 5.28
CA THR A 26 -18.73 -2.75 4.04
C THR A 26 -17.76 -1.60 4.21
N VAL A 27 -16.47 -1.89 4.06
CA VAL A 27 -15.39 -0.92 4.00
C VAL A 27 -15.10 -0.65 2.52
N LYS A 28 -15.13 0.62 2.12
CA LYS A 28 -14.89 1.01 0.73
C LYS A 28 -13.44 0.75 0.34
N ALA A 29 -13.21 0.50 -0.94
CA ALA A 29 -11.87 0.30 -1.50
C ALA A 29 -10.91 1.44 -1.14
N GLU A 30 -11.36 2.70 -1.16
CA GLU A 30 -10.55 3.87 -0.78
C GLU A 30 -10.02 3.79 0.67
N ASP A 31 -10.88 3.37 1.60
CA ASP A 31 -10.55 3.22 3.02
C ASP A 31 -9.65 2.01 3.25
N VAL A 32 -9.91 0.89 2.55
CA VAL A 32 -9.06 -0.30 2.58
C VAL A 32 -7.67 0.04 2.06
N GLN A 33 -7.57 0.74 0.93
CA GLN A 33 -6.29 1.11 0.32
C GLN A 33 -5.49 2.00 1.27
N THR A 34 -6.13 3.01 1.83
CA THR A 34 -5.50 3.93 2.79
C THR A 34 -4.99 3.18 4.02
N ALA A 35 -5.81 2.32 4.63
CA ALA A 35 -5.42 1.54 5.80
C ALA A 35 -4.22 0.62 5.53
N PHE A 36 -4.22 -0.07 4.39
CA PHE A 36 -3.11 -0.97 4.02
C PHE A 36 -1.84 -0.20 3.66
N LEU A 37 -1.93 0.93 2.95
CA LEU A 37 -0.75 1.76 2.64
C LEU A 37 -0.12 2.33 3.92
N THR A 38 -0.93 2.81 4.87
CA THR A 38 -0.44 3.27 6.17
C THR A 38 0.23 2.13 6.94
N ALA A 39 -0.38 0.94 6.99
CA ALA A 39 0.22 -0.21 7.67
C ALA A 39 1.54 -0.64 7.03
N LEU A 40 1.57 -0.73 5.69
CA LEU A 40 2.75 -1.15 4.93
C LEU A 40 3.88 -0.12 4.93
N SER A 41 3.61 1.16 5.20
CA SER A 41 4.66 2.18 5.36
C SER A 41 5.67 1.87 6.47
N THR A 42 5.27 1.09 7.48
CA THR A 42 6.20 0.61 8.53
C THR A 42 7.17 -0.44 7.98
N PHE A 43 6.83 -1.10 6.87
CA PHE A 43 7.57 -2.22 6.29
C PHE A 43 8.21 -1.93 4.93
N ALA A 44 7.81 -0.86 4.25
CA ALA A 44 8.27 -0.52 2.91
C ALA A 44 8.30 1.00 2.72
N ASN A 45 9.15 1.48 1.81
CA ASN A 45 9.08 2.86 1.35
C ASN A 45 7.88 3.00 0.39
N VAL A 46 6.83 3.69 0.83
CA VAL A 46 5.63 3.92 0.03
C VAL A 46 5.81 5.20 -0.78
N GLN A 47 5.73 5.10 -2.10
CA GLN A 47 5.85 6.22 -3.03
C GLN A 47 4.91 6.04 -4.23
N ASN A 48 4.71 7.08 -5.03
CA ASN A 48 3.98 6.95 -6.29
C ASN A 48 4.92 6.62 -7.46
N THR A 49 4.37 6.25 -8.61
CA THR A 49 5.15 5.88 -9.80
C THR A 49 6.04 7.04 -10.27
N ALA A 50 5.56 8.28 -10.20
CA ALA A 50 6.31 9.44 -10.65
C ALA A 50 7.55 9.70 -9.77
N ASP A 51 7.43 9.58 -8.45
CA ASP A 51 8.52 9.73 -7.47
C ASP A 51 9.58 8.63 -7.64
N PHE A 52 9.13 7.40 -7.93
CA PHE A 52 10.02 6.29 -8.22
C PHE A 52 10.83 6.52 -9.51
N LEU A 53 10.16 6.97 -10.58
CA LEU A 53 10.81 7.23 -11.87
C LEU A 53 11.71 8.46 -11.88
N THR A 54 11.45 9.44 -11.01
CA THR A 54 12.30 10.65 -10.86
C THR A 54 13.51 10.43 -9.94
N SER A 55 13.50 9.39 -9.11
CA SER A 55 14.64 8.98 -8.29
C SER A 55 15.69 8.15 -9.05
N SER A 56 15.61 8.08 -10.39
CA SER A 56 16.50 7.32 -11.29
C SER A 56 17.60 8.17 -11.92
#